data_AF-R6INS1-F1
#
_entry.id   AF-R6INS1-F1
#
_cell.length_a   1.000
_cell.length_b   1.000
_cell.length_c   1.000
_cell.angle_alpha   90.00
_cell.angle_beta   90.00
_cell.angle_gamma   90.00
#
_symmetry.space_group_name_H-M   'P 1'
#
loop_
_entity.id
_entity.type
_entity.pdbx_description
1 polymer ?
#
loop_
_entity_poly.entity_id
_entity_poly.type
_entity_poly.pdbx_seq_one_letter_code
_entity_poly.pdbx_strand_id
1 'polypeptide(L)'
;MDNGKKDIQIPIKGIVERAAKKHGCVFDFYDMLYIRKFYIACLNYGYLEPEDLEQKCDVSCSRLKEFVPSTKENLSPINPLYKIDNGVLYIASDSRDTSEDYITIAYFKAFMQALLGWDGKCTSVEETLCSIAAEHLYVMDVDGNRIVMPKSEHEYIADKEGKSFELTLKSGYRQFNYPISMLKMFFAVIDCNENMLIKNMLNSSFNEQFDALFKSKDDMEALKQFNELFIMYISRINGKPSTDELEAINRYSLLLTDTINEVGPNGFAFFALIPDDEIRNLAFAKLESKFTDD
;
A
#
# COMPACT_ATOMS: atom_id res chain seq x y z
N MET A 1 6.80 -18.94 -39.09
CA MET A 1 8.05 -19.16 -38.33
C MET A 1 7.75 -18.74 -36.91
N ASP A 2 7.71 -19.73 -36.03
CA ASP A 2 7.41 -19.53 -34.61
C ASP A 2 8.69 -18.95 -33.97
N ASN A 3 8.69 -17.65 -33.69
CA ASN A 3 9.77 -17.02 -32.95
C ASN A 3 9.67 -17.51 -31.51
N GLY A 4 10.22 -18.69 -31.24
CA GLY A 4 10.36 -19.25 -29.91
C GLY A 4 11.06 -18.25 -29.01
N LYS A 5 10.28 -17.51 -28.22
CA LYS A 5 10.78 -16.76 -27.08
C LYS A 5 11.46 -17.80 -26.19
N LYS A 6 12.79 -17.82 -26.21
CA LYS A 6 13.56 -18.60 -25.23
C LYS A 6 13.16 -18.10 -23.85
N ASP A 7 12.71 -18.99 -22.98
CA ASP A 7 12.59 -18.68 -21.56
C ASP A 7 13.96 -18.20 -21.07
N ILE A 8 14.06 -16.91 -20.79
CA ILE A 8 15.29 -16.32 -20.27
C ILE A 8 15.35 -16.75 -18.80
N GLN A 9 16.22 -17.70 -18.49
CA GLN A 9 16.53 -18.03 -17.10
C GLN A 9 17.38 -16.90 -16.50
N ILE A 10 16.73 -15.99 -15.81
CA ILE A 10 17.41 -14.92 -15.09
C ILE A 10 17.96 -15.48 -13.77
N PRO A 11 19.29 -15.38 -13.50
CA PRO A 11 19.89 -15.97 -12.31
C PRO A 11 19.70 -15.08 -11.06
N ILE A 12 18.44 -14.81 -10.68
CA ILE A 12 18.07 -13.90 -9.57
C ILE A 12 18.84 -14.24 -8.29
N LYS A 13 18.93 -15.53 -7.93
CA LYS A 13 19.70 -16.00 -6.78
C LYS A 13 21.15 -15.49 -6.82
N GLY A 14 21.83 -15.67 -7.95
CA GLY A 14 23.22 -15.25 -8.11
C GLY A 14 23.40 -13.73 -8.11
N ILE A 15 22.40 -12.96 -8.58
CA ILE A 15 22.40 -11.50 -8.49
C ILE A 15 22.31 -11.06 -7.03
N VAL A 16 21.36 -11.62 -6.27
CA VAL A 16 21.18 -11.32 -4.84
C VAL A 16 22.41 -11.73 -4.03
N GLU A 17 23.00 -12.90 -4.27
CA GLU A 17 24.21 -13.35 -3.56
C GLU A 17 25.41 -12.41 -3.80
N ARG A 18 25.57 -11.89 -5.03
CA ARG A 18 26.62 -10.89 -5.33
C ARG A 18 26.38 -9.58 -4.59
N ALA A 19 25.15 -9.09 -4.59
CA ALA A 19 24.77 -7.86 -3.88
C ALA A 19 24.92 -8.01 -2.36
N ALA A 20 24.42 -9.11 -1.78
CA ALA A 20 24.58 -9.44 -0.37
C ALA A 20 26.06 -9.48 0.05
N LYS A 21 26.91 -10.16 -0.74
CA LYS A 21 28.36 -10.20 -0.48
C LYS A 21 29.01 -8.83 -0.56
N LYS A 22 28.64 -8.00 -1.54
CA LYS A 22 29.16 -6.62 -1.69
C LYS A 22 28.81 -5.75 -0.48
N HIS A 23 27.64 -5.97 0.10
CA HIS A 23 27.05 -5.13 1.15
C HIS A 23 27.14 -5.71 2.57
N GLY A 24 27.78 -6.88 2.72
CA GLY A 24 27.96 -7.56 4.00
C GLY A 24 26.67 -8.11 4.62
N CYS A 25 25.66 -8.44 3.80
CA CYS A 25 24.39 -8.96 4.29
C CYS A 25 24.52 -10.41 4.78
N VAL A 26 23.74 -10.75 5.81
CA VAL A 26 23.62 -12.08 6.39
C VAL A 26 22.19 -12.55 6.11
N PHE A 27 22.04 -13.32 5.03
CA PHE A 27 20.76 -13.92 4.64
C PHE A 27 20.86 -15.44 4.72
N ASP A 28 19.89 -16.06 5.39
CA ASP A 28 19.76 -17.50 5.41
C ASP A 28 19.01 -18.05 4.18
N PHE A 29 18.70 -19.34 4.19
CA PHE A 29 17.97 -19.97 3.09
C PHE A 29 16.54 -19.42 2.91
N TYR A 30 15.83 -19.16 4.01
CA TYR A 30 14.46 -18.67 3.99
C TYR A 30 14.41 -17.20 3.58
N ASP A 31 15.34 -16.38 4.05
CA ASP A 31 15.49 -14.98 3.62
C ASP A 31 15.66 -14.90 2.10
N MET A 32 16.58 -15.73 1.57
CA MET A 32 16.83 -15.84 0.15
C MET A 32 15.62 -16.33 -0.64
N LEU A 33 14.75 -17.15 -0.04
CA LEU A 33 13.51 -17.58 -0.67
C LEU A 33 12.54 -16.40 -0.84
N TYR A 34 12.29 -15.61 0.21
CA TYR A 34 11.41 -14.45 0.15
C TYR A 34 11.92 -13.38 -0.80
N ILE A 35 13.22 -13.08 -0.77
CA ILE A 35 13.84 -12.11 -1.69
C ILE A 35 13.66 -12.56 -3.15
N ARG A 36 13.85 -13.86 -3.44
CA ARG A 36 13.66 -14.39 -4.79
C ARG A 36 12.20 -14.32 -5.25
N LYS A 37 11.26 -14.74 -4.40
CA LYS A 37 9.81 -14.66 -4.70
C LYS A 37 9.42 -13.21 -5.04
N PHE A 38 9.88 -12.26 -4.22
CA PHE A 38 9.64 -10.84 -4.44
C PHE A 38 10.12 -10.35 -5.82
N TYR A 39 11.37 -10.60 -6.19
CA TYR A 39 11.89 -10.15 -7.48
C TYR A 39 11.22 -10.86 -8.67
N ILE A 40 10.87 -12.14 -8.53
CA ILE A 40 10.08 -12.87 -9.56
C ILE A 40 8.71 -12.21 -9.73
N ALA A 41 8.01 -11.94 -8.64
CA ALA A 41 6.72 -11.26 -8.67
C ALA A 41 6.82 -9.86 -9.30
N CYS A 42 7.86 -9.09 -8.98
CA CYS A 42 8.10 -7.77 -9.57
C CYS A 42 8.26 -7.83 -11.10
N LEU A 43 8.99 -8.83 -11.62
CA LEU A 43 9.16 -9.05 -13.05
C LEU A 43 7.84 -9.47 -13.71
N ASN A 44 7.12 -10.42 -13.11
CA ASN A 44 5.87 -10.94 -13.66
C ASN A 44 4.75 -9.87 -13.69
N TYR A 45 4.70 -9.05 -12.64
CA TYR A 45 3.77 -7.93 -12.54
C TYR A 45 4.14 -6.80 -13.51
N GLY A 46 5.44 -6.63 -13.81
CA GLY A 46 5.96 -5.57 -14.67
C GLY A 46 6.33 -4.28 -13.93
N TYR A 47 6.56 -4.39 -12.62
CA TYR A 47 7.16 -3.31 -11.81
C TYR A 47 8.64 -3.14 -12.09
N LEU A 48 9.34 -4.22 -12.44
CA LEU A 48 10.74 -4.21 -12.84
C LEU A 48 10.90 -4.91 -14.19
N GLU A 49 11.87 -4.45 -14.97
CA GLU A 49 12.38 -5.16 -16.14
C GLU A 49 13.64 -5.97 -15.75
N PRO A 50 14.02 -7.00 -16.55
CA PRO A 50 15.21 -7.81 -16.26
C PRO A 50 16.51 -7.01 -16.07
N GLU A 51 16.65 -5.90 -16.80
CA GLU A 51 17.80 -5.00 -16.74
C GLU A 51 17.90 -4.20 -15.43
N ASP A 52 16.77 -4.00 -14.73
CA ASP A 52 16.74 -3.27 -13.45
C ASP A 52 17.28 -4.11 -12.29
N LEU A 53 17.26 -5.44 -12.41
CA LEU A 53 17.44 -6.36 -11.29
C LEU A 53 18.76 -6.18 -10.55
N GLU A 54 19.88 -6.00 -11.26
CA GLU A 54 21.17 -5.84 -10.60
C GLU A 54 21.19 -4.58 -9.74
N GLN A 55 20.71 -3.46 -10.27
CA GLN A 55 20.63 -2.20 -9.53
C GLN A 55 19.67 -2.31 -8.35
N LYS A 56 18.47 -2.88 -8.52
CA LYS A 56 17.49 -2.98 -7.43
C LYS A 56 17.95 -3.94 -6.33
N CYS A 57 18.57 -5.06 -6.69
CA CYS A 57 19.19 -5.96 -5.71
C CYS A 57 20.30 -5.24 -4.93
N ASP A 58 21.12 -4.44 -5.60
CA ASP A 58 22.17 -3.65 -4.95
C ASP A 58 21.58 -2.65 -3.94
N VAL A 59 20.55 -1.90 -4.35
CA VAL A 59 19.83 -0.95 -3.47
C VAL A 59 19.20 -1.66 -2.28
N SER A 60 18.47 -2.75 -2.51
CA SER A 60 17.85 -3.53 -1.44
C SER A 60 18.89 -4.04 -0.44
N CYS A 61 19.99 -4.66 -0.90
CA CYS A 61 21.06 -5.16 -0.01
C CYS A 61 21.86 -4.04 0.66
N SER A 62 21.92 -2.84 0.06
CA SER A 62 22.53 -1.68 0.72
C SER A 62 21.74 -1.22 1.95
N ARG A 63 20.42 -1.47 1.96
CA ARG A 63 19.47 -0.98 2.98
C ARG A 63 19.02 -2.06 3.96
N LEU A 64 18.94 -3.31 3.53
CA LEU A 64 18.60 -4.46 4.37
C LEU A 64 19.79 -5.42 4.46
N LYS A 65 20.22 -5.68 5.70
CA LYS A 65 21.46 -6.39 6.03
C LYS A 65 21.22 -7.75 6.65
N GLU A 66 20.21 -7.88 7.49
CA GLU A 66 19.88 -9.11 8.19
C GLU A 66 18.40 -9.13 8.54
N PHE A 67 17.81 -10.32 8.59
CA PHE A 67 16.42 -10.52 8.99
C PHE A 67 16.41 -11.24 10.33
N VAL A 68 15.65 -10.70 11.28
CA VAL A 68 15.65 -11.16 12.67
C VAL A 68 14.21 -11.46 13.09
N PRO A 69 13.92 -12.71 13.49
CA PRO A 69 12.66 -13.04 14.13
C PRO A 69 12.47 -12.20 15.41
N SER A 70 11.30 -11.61 15.58
CA SER A 70 11.02 -10.64 16.65
C SER A 70 9.65 -10.84 17.26
N THR A 71 9.57 -10.60 18.57
CA THR A 71 8.30 -10.60 19.31
C THR A 71 7.49 -9.34 19.01
N LYS A 72 6.17 -9.43 19.11
CA LYS A 72 5.22 -8.34 18.79
C LYS A 72 5.56 -7.00 19.48
N GLU A 73 6.09 -7.04 20.70
CA GLU A 73 6.44 -5.84 21.49
C GLU A 73 7.57 -5.00 20.87
N ASN A 74 8.36 -5.58 19.96
CA ASN A 74 9.49 -4.94 19.31
C ASN A 74 9.19 -4.50 17.86
N LEU A 75 7.92 -4.61 17.42
CA LEU A 75 7.49 -4.27 16.08
C LEU A 75 6.94 -2.83 15.99
N SER A 76 6.66 -2.37 14.77
CA SER A 76 6.14 -1.03 14.54
C SER A 76 4.70 -0.89 15.05
N PRO A 77 4.34 0.21 15.74
CA PRO A 77 2.93 0.51 16.05
C PRO A 77 2.06 0.66 14.80
N ILE A 78 2.68 0.97 13.66
CA ILE A 78 2.00 1.10 12.37
C ILE A 78 1.86 -0.27 11.71
N ASN A 79 2.92 -1.08 11.77
CA ASN A 79 2.95 -2.41 11.18
C ASN A 79 3.19 -3.48 12.25
N PRO A 80 2.13 -4.20 12.67
CA PRO A 80 2.25 -5.21 13.74
C PRO A 80 2.97 -6.48 13.29
N LEU A 81 3.44 -6.57 12.04
CA LEU A 81 4.11 -7.73 11.47
C LEU A 81 5.61 -7.53 11.26
N TYR A 82 6.10 -6.29 11.10
CA TYR A 82 7.53 -6.05 10.98
C TYR A 82 7.97 -4.63 11.38
N LYS A 83 9.28 -4.44 11.55
CA LYS A 83 9.97 -3.16 11.70
C LYS A 83 11.30 -3.22 10.94
N ILE A 84 11.67 -2.14 10.26
CA ILE A 84 13.04 -1.97 9.74
C ILE A 84 13.75 -0.97 10.64
N ASP A 85 14.93 -1.34 11.14
CA ASP A 85 15.74 -0.48 12.01
C ASP A 85 17.22 -0.72 11.76
N ASN A 86 17.96 0.33 11.39
CA ASN A 86 19.39 0.28 11.04
C ASN A 86 19.76 -0.85 10.06
N GLY A 87 18.88 -1.11 9.10
CA GLY A 87 19.03 -2.16 8.09
C GLY A 87 18.75 -3.57 8.57
N VAL A 88 18.26 -3.75 9.80
CA VAL A 88 17.72 -5.00 10.29
C VAL A 88 16.22 -5.05 10.03
N LEU A 89 15.73 -6.12 9.39
CA LEU A 89 14.30 -6.40 9.27
C LEU A 89 13.88 -7.29 10.43
N TYR A 90 13.24 -6.70 11.44
CA TYR A 90 12.57 -7.44 12.50
C TYR A 90 11.21 -7.89 12.01
N ILE A 91 10.93 -9.19 12.02
CA ILE A 91 9.66 -9.73 11.53
C ILE A 91 9.02 -10.63 12.58
N ALA A 92 7.70 -10.55 12.71
CA ALA A 92 6.93 -11.31 13.68
C ALA A 92 7.26 -12.82 13.57
N SER A 93 7.69 -13.42 14.68
CA SER A 93 8.20 -14.80 14.72
C SER A 93 7.24 -15.79 15.37
N ASP A 94 6.24 -15.28 16.07
CA ASP A 94 5.61 -15.94 17.21
C ASP A 94 4.08 -15.89 17.18
N SER A 95 3.47 -15.44 16.10
CA SER A 95 2.04 -15.60 15.92
C SER A 95 1.73 -16.99 15.37
N ARG A 96 1.49 -17.94 16.28
CA ARG A 96 0.83 -19.23 15.97
C ARG A 96 -0.49 -19.07 15.19
N ASP A 97 -1.01 -17.83 15.12
CA ASP A 97 -2.25 -17.44 14.47
C ASP A 97 -2.08 -16.55 13.22
N THR A 98 -0.84 -16.22 12.78
CA THR A 98 -0.66 -15.46 11.51
C THR A 98 -0.39 -16.43 10.38
N SER A 99 -1.24 -16.37 9.36
CA SER A 99 -1.11 -17.20 8.18
C SER A 99 0.07 -16.78 7.30
N GLU A 100 0.60 -17.73 6.53
CA GLU A 100 1.79 -17.57 5.68
C GLU A 100 1.64 -16.42 4.67
N ASP A 101 0.42 -16.14 4.22
CA ASP A 101 0.09 -15.03 3.34
C ASP A 101 0.36 -13.67 3.99
N TYR A 102 -0.03 -13.47 5.26
CA TYR A 102 0.23 -12.22 5.97
C TYR A 102 1.73 -11.97 6.16
N ILE A 103 2.49 -13.02 6.48
CA ILE A 103 3.95 -12.95 6.63
C ILE A 103 4.62 -12.65 5.28
N THR A 104 4.18 -13.30 4.20
CA THR A 104 4.73 -13.05 2.85
C THR A 104 4.47 -11.62 2.40
N ILE A 105 3.25 -11.11 2.60
CA ILE A 105 2.89 -9.70 2.31
C ILE A 105 3.76 -8.75 3.15
N ALA A 106 4.00 -9.06 4.43
CA ALA A 106 4.87 -8.27 5.29
C ALA A 106 6.31 -8.18 4.75
N TYR A 107 6.90 -9.31 4.32
CA TYR A 107 8.21 -9.31 3.65
C TYR A 107 8.20 -8.46 2.39
N PHE A 108 7.21 -8.64 1.50
CA PHE A 108 7.14 -7.88 0.25
C PHE A 108 6.98 -6.38 0.51
N LYS A 109 6.21 -6.01 1.52
CA LYS A 109 6.04 -4.62 1.95
C LYS A 109 7.36 -4.03 2.47
N ALA A 110 8.10 -4.77 3.30
CA ALA A 110 9.41 -4.36 3.78
C ALA A 110 10.42 -4.19 2.63
N PHE A 111 10.41 -5.08 1.64
CA PHE A 111 11.27 -4.97 0.46
C PHE A 111 10.89 -3.78 -0.42
N MET A 112 9.60 -3.51 -0.60
CA MET A 112 9.13 -2.30 -1.29
C MET A 112 9.61 -1.03 -0.58
N GLN A 113 9.45 -0.95 0.74
CA GLN A 113 9.95 0.19 1.52
C GLN A 113 11.46 0.37 1.38
N ALA A 114 12.21 -0.74 1.43
CA ALA A 114 13.64 -0.73 1.22
C ALA A 114 14.02 -0.28 -0.20
N LEU A 115 13.26 -0.62 -1.26
CA LEU A 115 13.56 -0.15 -2.62
C LEU A 115 13.21 1.32 -2.82
N LEU A 116 12.06 1.76 -2.31
CA LEU A 116 11.58 3.13 -2.45
C LEU A 116 12.40 4.15 -1.67
N GLY A 117 13.20 3.69 -0.70
CA GLY A 117 14.11 4.55 0.06
C GLY A 117 13.36 5.41 1.06
N TRP A 118 12.52 4.74 1.83
CA TRP A 118 11.70 5.35 2.86
C TRP A 118 12.51 6.33 3.73
N ASP A 119 12.11 7.60 3.71
CA ASP A 119 12.74 8.67 4.50
C ASP A 119 11.75 9.37 5.45
N GLY A 120 10.50 8.91 5.47
CA GLY A 120 9.46 9.36 6.40
C GLY A 120 8.75 10.64 5.95
N LYS A 121 8.89 11.07 4.70
CA LYS A 121 8.25 12.27 4.17
C LYS A 121 6.73 12.27 4.38
N CYS A 122 6.08 11.14 4.14
CA CYS A 122 4.66 10.98 4.42
C CYS A 122 4.33 9.51 4.71
N THR A 123 4.53 9.12 5.97
CA THR A 123 4.38 7.73 6.42
C THR A 123 3.05 7.10 6.04
N SER A 124 1.94 7.83 6.09
CA SER A 124 0.60 7.32 5.73
C SER A 124 0.53 6.88 4.27
N VAL A 125 1.02 7.69 3.34
CA VAL A 125 1.02 7.41 1.89
C VAL A 125 2.05 6.32 1.57
N GLU A 126 3.24 6.38 2.15
CA GLU A 126 4.29 5.38 1.98
C GLU A 126 3.81 3.99 2.40
N GLU A 127 3.25 3.89 3.61
CA GLU A 127 2.72 2.65 4.17
C GLU A 127 1.58 2.09 3.33
N THR A 128 0.67 2.95 2.88
CA THR A 128 -0.50 2.54 2.10
C THR A 128 -0.09 2.06 0.70
N LEU A 129 0.81 2.78 0.00
CA LEU A 129 1.30 2.37 -1.32
C LEU A 129 2.15 1.10 -1.26
N CYS A 130 3.00 0.95 -0.24
CA CYS A 130 3.76 -0.28 -0.05
C CYS A 130 2.82 -1.46 0.25
N SER A 131 1.72 -1.24 0.96
CA SER A 131 0.71 -2.28 1.22
C SER A 131 0.00 -2.71 -0.07
N ILE A 132 -0.39 -1.75 -0.91
CA ILE A 132 -0.95 -2.02 -2.24
C ILE A 132 0.02 -2.85 -3.07
N ALA A 133 1.28 -2.39 -3.19
CA ALA A 133 2.30 -3.05 -3.97
C ALA A 133 2.58 -4.47 -3.46
N ALA A 134 2.71 -4.66 -2.15
CA ALA A 134 2.99 -5.94 -1.55
C ALA A 134 1.88 -6.96 -1.81
N GLU A 135 0.62 -6.56 -1.72
CA GLU A 135 -0.49 -7.48 -1.98
C GLU A 135 -0.64 -7.79 -3.48
N HIS A 136 -0.37 -6.83 -4.37
CA HIS A 136 -0.27 -7.09 -5.82
C HIS A 136 0.81 -8.13 -6.13
N LEU A 137 1.98 -7.99 -5.52
CA LEU A 137 3.09 -8.92 -5.69
C LEU A 137 2.79 -10.29 -5.09
N TYR A 138 2.10 -10.34 -3.95
CA TYR A 138 1.66 -11.59 -3.34
C TYR A 138 0.67 -12.34 -4.23
N VAL A 139 -0.36 -11.66 -4.75
CA VAL A 139 -1.34 -12.26 -5.66
C VAL A 139 -0.67 -12.70 -6.98
N MET A 140 0.33 -11.95 -7.46
CA MET A 140 1.12 -12.37 -8.60
C MET A 140 1.97 -13.63 -8.33
N ASP A 141 2.60 -13.71 -7.15
CA ASP A 141 3.41 -14.86 -6.74
C ASP A 141 2.57 -16.13 -6.58
N VAL A 142 1.39 -16.01 -5.96
CA VAL A 142 0.55 -17.16 -5.58
C VAL A 142 -0.44 -17.54 -6.68
N ASP A 143 -1.16 -16.58 -7.24
CA ASP A 143 -2.26 -16.82 -8.18
C ASP A 143 -1.84 -16.58 -9.65
N GLY A 144 -0.66 -16.00 -9.90
CA GLY A 144 -0.22 -15.61 -11.24
C GLY A 144 -1.07 -14.50 -11.86
N ASN A 145 -1.81 -13.74 -11.04
CA ASN A 145 -2.77 -12.74 -11.49
C ASN A 145 -2.30 -11.32 -11.17
N ARG A 146 -2.60 -10.37 -12.07
CA ARG A 146 -2.33 -8.92 -11.87
C ARG A 146 -3.42 -8.22 -11.07
N ILE A 147 -4.57 -8.88 -10.91
CA ILE A 147 -5.77 -8.30 -10.32
C ILE A 147 -5.95 -8.84 -8.91
N VAL A 148 -5.96 -7.93 -7.93
CA VAL A 148 -6.52 -8.23 -6.61
C VAL A 148 -8.03 -8.24 -6.74
N MET A 149 -8.64 -9.40 -6.48
CA MET A 149 -10.09 -9.55 -6.57
C MET A 149 -10.77 -8.67 -5.54
N PRO A 150 -11.79 -7.87 -5.92
CA PRO A 150 -12.57 -7.10 -4.98
C PRO A 150 -13.16 -8.00 -3.91
N LYS A 151 -12.98 -7.60 -2.66
CA LYS A 151 -13.60 -8.22 -1.48
C LYS A 151 -14.23 -7.11 -0.67
N SER A 152 -15.48 -7.33 -0.28
CA SER A 152 -16.12 -6.50 0.74
C SER A 152 -15.62 -6.97 2.08
N GLU A 153 -15.03 -6.06 2.84
CA GLU A 153 -14.66 -6.29 4.23
C GLU A 153 -15.48 -5.36 5.12
N HIS A 154 -15.82 -5.85 6.30
CA HIS A 154 -16.55 -5.09 7.30
C HIS A 154 -15.58 -4.66 8.38
N GLU A 155 -15.47 -3.35 8.61
CA GLU A 155 -14.68 -2.79 9.70
C GLU A 155 -15.59 -2.06 10.68
N TYR A 156 -15.31 -2.19 11.98
CA TYR A 156 -16.08 -1.52 13.02
C TYR A 156 -15.32 -0.30 13.56
N ILE A 157 -16.01 0.83 13.64
CA ILE A 157 -15.53 2.08 14.26
C ILE A 157 -16.46 2.47 15.42
N ALA A 158 -16.04 3.44 16.25
CA ALA A 158 -16.93 4.01 17.26
C ALA A 158 -17.67 5.21 16.67
N ASP A 159 -18.99 5.26 16.84
CA ASP A 159 -19.78 6.46 16.53
C ASP A 159 -19.62 7.54 17.62
N LYS A 160 -20.36 8.66 17.45
CA LYS A 160 -20.33 9.80 18.38
C LYS A 160 -20.80 9.45 19.81
N GLU A 161 -21.57 8.38 19.97
CA GLU A 161 -22.05 7.88 21.26
C GLU A 161 -21.14 6.76 21.81
N GLY A 162 -20.06 6.42 21.10
CA GLY A 162 -19.13 5.34 21.45
C GLY A 162 -19.66 3.94 21.11
N LYS A 163 -20.74 3.84 20.33
CA LYS A 163 -21.30 2.55 19.88
C LYS A 163 -20.58 2.06 18.63
N SER A 164 -20.61 0.74 18.44
CA SER A 164 -20.04 0.10 17.26
C SER A 164 -20.83 0.49 16.00
N PHE A 165 -20.15 1.04 15.02
CA PHE A 165 -20.67 1.38 13.70
C PHE A 165 -19.92 0.59 12.63
N GLU A 166 -20.64 -0.03 11.70
CA GLU A 166 -20.06 -0.89 10.66
C GLU A 166 -19.80 -0.11 9.37
N LEU A 167 -18.57 -0.18 8.87
CA LEU A 167 -18.16 0.32 7.57
C LEU A 167 -18.02 -0.84 6.59
N THR A 168 -18.49 -0.64 5.35
CA THR A 168 -18.28 -1.62 4.27
C THR A 168 -17.19 -1.14 3.32
N LEU A 169 -16.01 -1.74 3.41
CA LEU A 169 -14.85 -1.40 2.57
C LEU A 169 -14.82 -2.28 1.32
N LYS A 170 -14.68 -1.65 0.14
CA LYS A 170 -14.76 -2.33 -1.16
C LYS A 170 -13.44 -2.31 -1.95
N SER A 171 -12.32 -1.92 -1.35
CA SER A 171 -11.04 -1.83 -2.07
C SER A 171 -10.37 -3.19 -2.30
N GLY A 172 -10.74 -4.23 -1.53
CA GLY A 172 -10.38 -5.63 -1.80
C GLY A 172 -9.04 -6.10 -1.26
N TYR A 173 -8.46 -5.41 -0.27
CA TYR A 173 -7.15 -5.76 0.30
C TYR A 173 -7.28 -6.52 1.62
N ARG A 174 -6.38 -7.48 1.84
CA ARG A 174 -6.28 -8.29 3.08
C ARG A 174 -5.72 -7.52 4.26
N GLN A 175 -4.88 -6.52 3.98
CA GLN A 175 -4.21 -5.69 4.99
C GLN A 175 -4.37 -4.22 4.63
N PHE A 176 -4.45 -3.35 5.65
CA PHE A 176 -4.58 -1.89 5.45
C PHE A 176 -5.79 -1.50 4.57
N ASN A 177 -6.85 -2.32 4.55
CA ASN A 177 -7.99 -2.12 3.65
C ASN A 177 -8.65 -0.75 3.86
N TYR A 178 -8.76 -0.28 5.11
CA TYR A 178 -9.29 1.06 5.41
C TYR A 178 -8.41 2.19 4.84
N PRO A 179 -7.11 2.33 5.20
CA PRO A 179 -6.24 3.33 4.58
C PRO A 179 -6.19 3.25 3.05
N ILE A 180 -6.16 2.05 2.50
CA ILE A 180 -6.13 1.84 1.04
C ILE A 180 -7.43 2.35 0.40
N SER A 181 -8.59 2.08 1.01
CA SER A 181 -9.88 2.58 0.51
C SER A 181 -9.89 4.11 0.48
N MET A 182 -9.42 4.75 1.55
CA MET A 182 -9.38 6.22 1.62
C MET A 182 -8.40 6.81 0.58
N LEU A 183 -7.19 6.26 0.45
CA LEU A 183 -6.23 6.73 -0.55
C LEU A 183 -6.75 6.50 -1.98
N LYS A 184 -7.43 5.37 -2.24
CA LYS A 184 -8.04 5.08 -3.53
C LYS A 184 -9.19 6.02 -3.88
N MET A 185 -9.95 6.52 -2.91
CA MET A 185 -10.93 7.57 -3.16
C MET A 185 -10.24 8.82 -3.71
N PHE A 186 -9.12 9.24 -3.11
CA PHE A 186 -8.33 10.36 -3.64
C PHE A 186 -7.81 10.07 -5.05
N PHE A 187 -7.20 8.91 -5.28
CA PHE A 187 -6.70 8.54 -6.60
C PHE A 187 -7.77 8.50 -7.67
N ALA A 188 -8.99 8.05 -7.35
CA ALA A 188 -10.11 8.08 -8.27
C ALA A 188 -10.44 9.53 -8.69
N VAL A 189 -10.52 10.47 -7.74
CA VAL A 189 -10.90 11.85 -8.08
C VAL A 189 -9.81 12.63 -8.83
N ILE A 190 -8.54 12.23 -8.70
CA ILE A 190 -7.42 12.85 -9.44
C ILE A 190 -6.95 12.05 -10.67
N ASP A 191 -7.67 10.99 -11.06
CA ASP A 191 -7.31 10.08 -12.16
C ASP A 191 -5.87 9.51 -12.03
N CYS A 192 -5.51 9.11 -10.82
CA CYS A 192 -4.22 8.50 -10.53
C CYS A 192 -4.30 6.98 -10.63
N ASN A 193 -3.44 6.39 -11.47
CA ASN A 193 -3.24 4.95 -11.53
C ASN A 193 -2.14 4.53 -10.54
N GLU A 194 -2.52 3.82 -9.48
CA GLU A 194 -1.60 3.43 -8.41
C GLU A 194 -0.44 2.55 -8.90
N ASN A 195 -0.68 1.67 -9.89
CA ASN A 195 0.34 0.78 -10.42
C ASN A 195 1.40 1.54 -11.22
N MET A 196 0.96 2.55 -12.00
CA MET A 196 1.88 3.45 -12.69
C MET A 196 2.66 4.32 -11.70
N LEU A 197 1.99 4.82 -10.66
CA LEU A 197 2.63 5.60 -9.59
C LEU A 197 3.74 4.78 -8.91
N ILE A 198 3.44 3.54 -8.49
CA ILE A 198 4.41 2.64 -7.85
C ILE A 198 5.58 2.33 -8.80
N LYS A 199 5.32 2.06 -10.08
CA LYS A 199 6.37 1.84 -11.08
C LYS A 199 7.26 3.08 -11.25
N ASN A 200 6.67 4.28 -11.30
CA ASN A 200 7.43 5.52 -11.40
C ASN A 200 8.28 5.78 -10.14
N MET A 201 7.76 5.47 -8.96
CA MET A 201 8.49 5.57 -7.70
C MET A 201 9.68 4.62 -7.65
N LEU A 202 9.53 3.39 -8.18
CA LEU A 202 10.64 2.45 -8.31
C LEU A 202 11.73 2.97 -9.25
N ASN A 203 11.37 3.70 -10.32
CA ASN A 203 12.33 4.22 -11.30
C ASN A 203 13.01 5.52 -10.87
N SER A 204 12.34 6.35 -10.08
CA SER A 204 12.84 7.64 -9.60
C SER A 204 13.05 7.61 -8.08
N SER A 205 12.16 8.24 -7.32
CA SER A 205 12.10 8.17 -5.87
C SER A 205 10.66 8.38 -5.39
N PHE A 206 10.37 7.95 -4.16
CA PHE A 206 9.08 8.27 -3.53
C PHE A 206 8.85 9.78 -3.48
N ASN A 207 9.83 10.54 -3.01
CA ASN A 207 9.71 11.98 -2.78
C ASN A 207 9.35 12.78 -4.03
N GLU A 208 9.98 12.45 -5.15
CA GLU A 208 9.75 13.11 -6.43
C GLU A 208 8.31 12.89 -6.91
N GLN A 209 7.85 11.63 -6.88
CA GLN A 209 6.49 11.30 -7.28
C GLN A 209 5.45 11.87 -6.30
N PHE A 210 5.77 11.90 -5.00
CA PHE A 210 4.93 12.52 -3.99
C PHE A 210 4.74 14.02 -4.24
N ASP A 211 5.82 14.77 -4.50
CA ASP A 211 5.73 16.21 -4.78
C ASP A 211 4.99 16.50 -6.09
N ALA A 212 5.13 15.62 -7.09
CA ALA A 212 4.40 15.75 -8.34
C ALA A 212 2.89 15.51 -8.18
N LEU A 213 2.51 14.67 -7.21
CA LEU A 213 1.12 14.30 -6.92
C LEU A 213 0.43 15.33 -6.02
N PHE A 214 1.08 15.76 -4.94
CA PHE A 214 0.53 16.66 -3.94
C PHE A 214 1.08 18.08 -4.10
N LYS A 215 0.55 18.80 -5.10
CA LYS A 215 1.09 20.11 -5.53
C LYS A 215 0.14 21.27 -5.33
N SER A 216 -1.17 21.03 -5.42
CA SER A 216 -2.17 22.07 -5.23
C SER A 216 -2.55 22.20 -3.75
N LYS A 217 -3.20 23.32 -3.42
CA LYS A 217 -3.74 23.53 -2.06
C LYS A 217 -4.78 22.47 -1.71
N ASP A 218 -5.59 22.06 -2.68
CA ASP A 218 -6.66 21.09 -2.48
C ASP A 218 -6.08 19.68 -2.27
N ASP A 219 -5.02 19.31 -3.01
CA ASP A 219 -4.29 18.05 -2.79
C ASP A 219 -3.71 17.99 -1.36
N MET A 220 -3.14 19.10 -0.89
CA MET A 220 -2.54 19.17 0.44
C MET A 220 -3.59 19.11 1.56
N GLU A 221 -4.78 19.68 1.35
CA GLU A 221 -5.88 19.54 2.32
C GLU A 221 -6.44 18.12 2.33
N ALA A 222 -6.59 17.48 1.15
CA ALA A 222 -6.97 16.08 1.05
C ALA A 222 -5.95 15.16 1.74
N LEU A 223 -4.65 15.40 1.53
CA LEU A 223 -3.56 14.68 2.19
C LEU A 223 -3.63 14.83 3.71
N LYS A 224 -3.88 16.05 4.21
CA LYS A 224 -3.99 16.30 5.65
C LYS A 224 -5.14 15.51 6.27
N GLN A 225 -6.31 15.49 5.63
CA GLN A 225 -7.45 14.71 6.11
C GLN A 225 -7.21 13.19 5.99
N PHE A 226 -6.54 12.74 4.92
CA PHE A 226 -6.08 11.36 4.82
C PHE A 226 -5.13 10.97 5.97
N ASN A 227 -4.20 11.85 6.33
CA ASN A 227 -3.28 11.62 7.45
C ASN A 227 -4.02 11.52 8.80
N GLU A 228 -5.05 12.35 9.01
CA GLU A 228 -5.92 12.26 10.19
C GLU A 228 -6.60 10.89 10.26
N LEU A 229 -7.23 10.45 9.17
CA LEU A 229 -7.88 9.14 9.08
C LEU A 229 -6.89 7.98 9.27
N PHE A 230 -5.69 8.10 8.72
CA PHE A 230 -4.63 7.11 8.91
C PHE A 230 -4.23 6.99 10.38
N ILE A 231 -4.06 8.11 11.09
CA ILE A 231 -3.72 8.11 12.52
C ILE A 231 -4.87 7.52 13.36
N MET A 232 -6.12 7.80 13.02
CA MET A 232 -7.29 7.20 13.68
C MET A 232 -7.31 5.69 13.49
N TYR A 233 -7.06 5.21 12.26
CA TYR A 233 -6.90 3.79 11.96
C TYR A 233 -5.79 3.14 12.79
N ILE A 234 -4.58 3.74 12.82
CA ILE A 234 -3.47 3.22 13.61
C ILE A 234 -3.80 3.20 15.11
N SER A 235 -4.48 4.22 15.62
CA SER A 235 -4.91 4.26 17.02
C SER A 235 -5.92 3.16 17.33
N ARG A 236 -6.88 2.94 16.43
CA ARG A 236 -7.92 1.90 16.56
C ARG A 236 -7.33 0.49 16.58
N ILE A 237 -6.45 0.13 15.65
CA ILE A 237 -5.80 -1.20 15.65
C ILE A 237 -4.88 -1.41 16.86
N ASN A 238 -4.43 -0.32 17.50
CA ASN A 238 -3.67 -0.34 18.76
C ASN A 238 -4.56 -0.24 20.02
N GLY A 239 -5.88 -0.42 19.88
CA GLY A 239 -6.82 -0.49 21.00
C GLY A 239 -7.27 0.87 21.54
N LYS A 240 -7.13 1.95 20.77
CA LYS A 240 -7.54 3.31 21.13
C LYS A 240 -8.46 3.91 20.06
N PRO A 241 -9.70 3.41 19.90
CA PRO A 241 -10.64 3.92 18.90
C PRO A 241 -11.07 5.36 19.19
N SER A 242 -11.37 6.11 18.12
CA SER A 242 -11.90 7.48 18.18
C SER A 242 -13.40 7.48 17.88
N THR A 243 -14.17 8.33 18.55
CA THR A 243 -15.59 8.60 18.25
C THR A 243 -15.79 9.56 17.08
N ASP A 244 -14.71 10.19 16.61
CA ASP A 244 -14.73 11.22 15.58
C ASP A 244 -14.43 10.65 14.19
N GLU A 245 -14.09 9.36 14.09
CA GLU A 245 -13.63 8.70 12.87
C GLU A 245 -14.72 8.73 11.78
N LEU A 246 -16.00 8.55 12.14
CA LEU A 246 -17.12 8.67 11.19
C LEU A 246 -17.26 10.09 10.64
N GLU A 247 -17.09 11.11 11.48
CA GLU A 247 -17.15 12.50 11.04
C GLU A 247 -15.98 12.85 10.13
N ALA A 248 -14.78 12.36 10.45
CA ALA A 248 -13.61 12.53 9.60
C ALA A 248 -13.81 11.88 8.22
N ILE A 249 -14.39 10.67 8.15
CA ILE A 249 -14.73 10.01 6.87
C ILE A 249 -15.71 10.88 6.07
N ASN A 250 -16.74 11.42 6.72
CA ASN A 250 -17.70 12.29 6.06
C ASN A 250 -17.04 13.55 5.49
N ARG A 251 -16.24 14.25 6.30
CA ARG A 251 -15.49 15.45 5.87
C ARG A 251 -14.58 15.14 4.68
N TYR A 252 -13.85 14.03 4.73
CA TYR A 252 -12.95 13.62 3.65
C TYR A 252 -13.70 13.29 2.36
N SER A 253 -14.79 12.52 2.47
CA SER A 253 -15.63 12.15 1.31
C SER A 253 -16.24 13.38 0.65
N LEU A 254 -16.78 14.32 1.43
CA LEU A 254 -17.36 15.55 0.89
C LEU A 254 -16.32 16.50 0.30
N LEU A 255 -15.11 16.55 0.88
CA LEU A 255 -13.98 17.30 0.31
C LEU A 255 -13.59 16.75 -1.06
N LEU A 256 -13.41 15.43 -1.17
CA LEU A 256 -13.06 14.81 -2.45
C LEU A 256 -14.18 14.93 -3.49
N THR A 257 -15.43 15.03 -3.06
CA THR A 257 -16.55 15.29 -3.99
C THR A 257 -16.40 16.65 -4.67
N ASP A 258 -15.86 17.67 -3.99
CA ASP A 258 -15.68 19.01 -4.56
C ASP A 258 -14.70 19.02 -5.74
N THR A 259 -13.73 18.11 -5.74
CA THR A 259 -12.69 18.04 -6.77
C THR A 259 -13.16 17.35 -8.05
N ILE A 260 -14.30 16.64 -8.02
CA ILE A 260 -14.88 15.98 -9.20
C ILE A 260 -15.50 17.04 -10.11
N ASN A 261 -14.96 17.19 -11.32
CA ASN A 261 -15.42 18.19 -12.30
C ASN A 261 -16.20 17.59 -13.46
N GLU A 262 -16.21 16.26 -13.61
CA GLU A 262 -16.95 15.57 -14.67
C GLU A 262 -17.52 14.25 -14.14
N VAL A 263 -18.72 13.88 -14.59
CA VAL A 263 -19.31 12.57 -14.28
C VAL A 263 -18.72 11.53 -15.25
N GLY A 264 -17.90 10.63 -14.71
CA GLY A 264 -17.26 9.58 -15.48
C GLY A 264 -16.94 8.32 -14.67
N PRO A 265 -16.27 7.32 -15.27
CA PRO A 265 -15.93 6.06 -14.61
C PRO A 265 -15.22 6.25 -13.26
N ASN A 266 -14.34 7.23 -13.17
CA ASN A 266 -13.61 7.58 -11.96
C ASN A 266 -14.51 8.13 -10.85
N GLY A 267 -15.51 8.95 -11.20
CA GLY A 267 -16.54 9.39 -10.25
C GLY A 267 -17.34 8.21 -9.70
N PHE A 268 -17.75 7.27 -10.55
CA PHE A 268 -18.44 6.05 -10.09
C PHE A 268 -17.54 5.18 -9.20
N ALA A 269 -16.26 5.06 -9.54
CA ALA A 269 -15.28 4.34 -8.71
C ALA A 269 -15.13 5.02 -7.34
N PHE A 270 -15.03 6.35 -7.30
CA PHE A 270 -15.01 7.12 -6.06
C PHE A 270 -16.23 6.84 -5.18
N PHE A 271 -17.45 6.95 -5.72
CA PHE A 271 -18.67 6.69 -4.94
C PHE A 271 -18.75 5.25 -4.45
N ALA A 272 -18.30 4.28 -5.24
CA ALA A 272 -18.27 2.89 -4.84
C ALA A 272 -17.34 2.64 -3.64
N LEU A 273 -16.29 3.46 -3.47
CA LEU A 273 -15.33 3.36 -2.38
C LEU A 273 -15.78 4.05 -1.08
N ILE A 274 -16.81 4.91 -1.12
CA ILE A 274 -17.35 5.52 0.10
C ILE A 274 -17.96 4.42 0.99
N PRO A 275 -17.46 4.23 2.22
CA PRO A 275 -17.74 3.05 3.02
C PRO A 275 -19.09 3.05 3.74
N ASP A 276 -19.79 4.19 3.72
CA ASP A 276 -21.09 4.40 4.34
C ASP A 276 -22.09 4.92 3.30
N ASP A 277 -23.31 4.38 3.32
CA ASP A 277 -24.34 4.71 2.32
C ASP A 277 -24.95 6.09 2.55
N GLU A 278 -25.05 6.58 3.80
CA GLU A 278 -25.55 7.93 4.08
C GLU A 278 -24.58 8.99 3.55
N ILE A 279 -23.28 8.84 3.84
CA ILE A 279 -22.22 9.70 3.31
C ILE A 279 -22.18 9.62 1.78
N ARG A 280 -22.37 8.43 1.19
CA ARG A 280 -22.41 8.27 -0.27
C ARG A 280 -23.57 9.04 -0.88
N ASN A 281 -24.76 8.97 -0.29
CA ASN A 281 -25.93 9.72 -0.74
C ASN A 281 -25.74 11.24 -0.63
N LEU A 282 -25.11 11.71 0.45
CA LEU A 282 -24.76 13.12 0.61
C LEU A 282 -23.77 13.60 -0.46
N ALA A 283 -22.74 12.80 -0.74
CA ALA A 283 -21.77 13.08 -1.79
C ALA A 283 -22.44 13.11 -3.18
N PHE A 284 -23.36 12.18 -3.46
CA PHE A 284 -24.14 12.18 -4.71
C PHE A 284 -24.98 13.44 -4.85
N ALA A 285 -25.75 13.82 -3.83
CA ALA A 285 -26.59 15.02 -3.86
C ALA A 285 -25.76 16.29 -4.09
N LYS A 286 -24.58 16.36 -3.45
CA LYS A 286 -23.63 17.46 -3.64
C LYS A 286 -23.09 17.50 -5.07
N LEU A 287 -22.74 16.37 -5.65
CA LEU A 287 -22.30 16.31 -7.04
C LEU A 287 -23.43 16.69 -8.01
N GLU A 288 -24.65 16.23 -7.78
CA GLU A 288 -25.82 16.56 -8.59
C GLU A 288 -26.05 18.08 -8.60
N SER A 289 -26.06 18.73 -7.44
CA SER A 289 -26.21 20.20 -7.36
C SER A 289 -25.15 20.97 -8.16
N LYS A 290 -23.93 20.42 -8.29
CA LYS A 290 -22.85 21.06 -9.05
C LYS A 290 -23.11 21.07 -10.56
N PHE A 291 -23.93 20.15 -11.08
CA PHE A 291 -24.21 20.00 -12.51
C PHE A 291 -25.65 20.36 -12.91
N THR A 292 -26.54 20.59 -11.95
CA THR A 292 -27.93 21.03 -12.22
C THR A 292 -28.15 22.53 -12.08
N ASP A 293 -27.20 23.25 -11.49
CA ASP A 293 -27.28 24.71 -11.28
C ASP A 293 -26.69 25.55 -12.46
N ASP A 294 -26.41 24.89 -13.60
CA ASP A 294 -26.09 25.50 -14.91
C ASP A 294 -27.33 25.59 -15.83
#